data_AF-A0A3D1Z9S3-F1
#
_entry.id   AF-A0A3D1Z9S3-F1
#
_cell.length_a   1.000
_cell.length_b   1.000
_cell.length_c   1.000
_cell.angle_alpha   90.00
_cell.angle_beta   90.00
_cell.angle_gamma   90.00
#
_symmetry.space_group_name_H-M   'P 1'
#
loop_
_entity.id
_entity.type
_entity.pdbx_description
1 polymer ?
#
loop_
_entity_poly.entity_id
_entity_poly.type
_entity_poly.pdbx_seq_one_letter_code
_entity_poly.pdbx_strand_id
1 'polypeptide(L)'
;MPLFEPGEGTTVIDPPGAGAAYWMGGCSANFGPEGGMFHLYYRTLKPISEGRGGLCSVVRSADGVNFEWQGEVLPPGDSWDSKLTRMDTMAYVPPGFTVSYGGRSGIEETYEDRTGIVVSFDLKTFQKLTPHKPALQSVHATGSLKYSDIVVLDDAYVFYYECARADGAHEIRMNRVPKK
;
A
#
# COMPACT_ATOMS: atom_id res chain seq x y z
N MET A 1 11.26 -22.21 -1.74
CA MET A 1 9.94 -21.95 -1.16
C MET A 1 8.98 -22.98 -1.74
N PRO A 2 8.23 -23.75 -0.92
CA PRO A 2 7.21 -24.65 -1.43
C PRO A 2 6.08 -23.84 -2.10
N LEU A 3 5.48 -24.41 -3.15
CA LEU A 3 4.22 -23.91 -3.72
C LEU A 3 3.04 -24.46 -2.90
N PHE A 4 1.86 -23.88 -3.08
CA PHE A 4 0.64 -24.28 -2.40
C PHE A 4 -0.53 -24.41 -3.39
N GLU A 5 -1.53 -25.22 -3.06
CA GLU A 5 -2.76 -25.34 -3.84
C GLU A 5 -3.74 -24.23 -3.45
N PRO A 6 -4.07 -23.28 -4.34
CA PRO A 6 -4.90 -22.12 -3.97
C PRO A 6 -6.31 -22.50 -3.49
N GLY A 7 -6.83 -23.65 -3.92
CA GLY A 7 -8.15 -24.15 -3.50
C GLY A 7 -8.21 -24.64 -2.06
N GLU A 8 -7.06 -24.87 -1.41
CA GLU A 8 -6.95 -25.23 0.01
C GLU A 8 -6.78 -24.00 0.91
N GLY A 9 -6.80 -22.79 0.32
CA GLY A 9 -6.62 -21.54 1.06
C GLY A 9 -7.78 -21.24 2.02
N THR A 10 -7.45 -20.68 3.18
CA THR A 10 -8.44 -20.16 4.12
C THR A 10 -8.81 -18.72 3.73
N THR A 11 -10.09 -18.47 3.47
CA THR A 11 -10.59 -17.09 3.34
C THR A 11 -10.51 -16.39 4.69
N VAL A 12 -9.79 -15.27 4.74
CA VAL A 12 -9.63 -14.46 5.97
C VAL A 12 -10.43 -13.15 5.93
N ILE A 13 -10.84 -12.69 4.74
CA ILE A 13 -11.66 -11.50 4.53
C ILE A 13 -12.58 -11.73 3.33
N ASP A 14 -13.89 -11.67 3.55
CA ASP A 14 -14.90 -11.80 2.50
C ASP A 14 -15.13 -10.51 1.71
N PRO A 15 -15.48 -10.59 0.41
CA PRO A 15 -15.88 -9.43 -0.37
C PRO A 15 -17.20 -8.84 0.14
N PRO A 16 -17.46 -7.54 -0.10
CA PRO A 16 -18.66 -6.87 0.38
C PRO A 16 -19.94 -7.25 -0.39
N GLY A 17 -19.83 -8.10 -1.41
CA GLY A 17 -20.92 -8.51 -2.30
C GLY A 17 -20.50 -9.66 -3.21
N ALA A 18 -21.46 -10.22 -3.95
CA ALA A 18 -21.24 -11.33 -4.87
C ALA A 18 -21.18 -10.87 -6.32
N GLY A 19 -20.31 -11.50 -7.12
CA GLY A 19 -20.20 -11.27 -8.56
C GLY A 19 -18.97 -10.45 -8.97
N ALA A 20 -18.88 -10.15 -10.26
CA ALA A 20 -17.72 -9.46 -10.83
C ALA A 20 -17.54 -8.05 -10.24
N ALA A 21 -16.28 -7.62 -10.13
CA ALA A 21 -15.86 -6.31 -9.62
C ALA A 21 -16.05 -6.06 -8.11
N TYR A 22 -16.67 -6.97 -7.35
CA TYR A 22 -16.48 -7.02 -5.90
C TYR A 22 -15.17 -7.72 -5.58
N TRP A 23 -14.25 -7.04 -4.89
CA TRP A 23 -12.98 -7.65 -4.51
C TRP A 23 -12.38 -7.05 -3.25
N MET A 24 -11.67 -7.91 -2.53
CA MET A 24 -10.77 -7.58 -1.43
C MET A 24 -9.36 -7.90 -1.87
N GLY A 25 -8.43 -6.95 -1.81
CA GLY A 25 -7.09 -7.21 -2.32
C GLY A 25 -6.18 -6.00 -2.31
N GLY A 26 -5.13 -6.05 -3.14
CA GLY A 26 -4.03 -5.06 -3.08
C GLY A 26 -3.41 -5.04 -1.68
N CYS A 27 -3.27 -6.23 -1.08
CA CYS A 27 -2.90 -6.36 0.31
C CYS A 27 -1.40 -6.20 0.52
N SER A 28 -1.04 -5.70 1.71
CA SER A 28 0.31 -5.74 2.25
C SER A 28 0.22 -6.39 3.63
N ALA A 29 1.09 -7.34 3.92
CA ALA A 29 1.09 -8.05 5.19
C ALA A 29 2.44 -7.90 5.87
N ASN A 30 2.43 -7.75 7.19
CA ASN A 30 3.62 -7.72 8.01
C ASN A 30 3.38 -8.47 9.33
N PHE A 31 4.44 -9.02 9.90
CA PHE A 31 4.43 -9.57 11.24
C PHE A 31 5.16 -8.61 12.18
N GLY A 32 4.40 -7.96 13.06
CA GLY A 32 4.93 -6.97 13.99
C GLY A 32 5.73 -7.65 15.11
N PRO A 33 7.02 -7.29 15.31
CA PRO A 33 7.84 -7.93 16.33
C PRO A 33 7.43 -7.53 17.75
N GLU A 34 6.83 -6.35 17.92
CA GLU A 34 6.24 -5.91 19.18
C GLU A 34 4.85 -6.55 19.35
N GLY A 35 4.79 -7.63 20.12
CA GLY A 35 3.55 -8.34 20.46
C GLY A 35 3.19 -9.53 19.58
N GLY A 36 3.97 -9.81 18.51
CA GLY A 36 3.83 -11.03 17.71
C GLY A 36 2.49 -11.12 16.96
N MET A 37 2.10 -10.05 16.29
CA MET A 37 0.81 -9.94 15.60
C MET A 37 0.98 -9.84 14.09
N PHE A 38 0.11 -10.54 13.36
CA PHE A 38 -0.10 -10.32 11.94
C PHE A 38 -0.85 -9.00 11.75
N HIS A 39 -0.36 -8.17 10.85
CA HIS A 39 -1.04 -6.98 10.37
C HIS A 39 -1.26 -7.10 8.88
N LEU A 40 -2.49 -6.84 8.44
CA LEU A 40 -2.88 -6.93 7.05
C LEU A 40 -3.58 -5.64 6.66
N TYR A 41 -3.01 -4.97 5.66
CA TYR A 41 -3.68 -3.95 4.89
C TYR A 41 -4.40 -4.60 3.72
N TYR A 42 -5.58 -4.11 3.37
CA TYR A 42 -6.26 -4.47 2.14
C TYR A 42 -7.16 -3.32 1.66
N ARG A 43 -7.64 -3.47 0.41
CA ARG A 43 -8.62 -2.58 -0.19
C ARG A 43 -9.92 -3.29 -0.45
N THR A 44 -11.01 -2.57 -0.22
CA THR A 44 -12.37 -2.98 -0.57
C THR A 44 -12.81 -2.24 -1.80
N LEU A 45 -13.20 -2.95 -2.85
CA LEU A 45 -13.83 -2.36 -4.03
C LEU A 45 -15.18 -2.99 -4.35
N LYS A 46 -16.02 -2.15 -4.97
CA LYS A 46 -17.34 -2.47 -5.48
C LYS A 46 -17.41 -2.14 -6.98
N PRO A 47 -18.41 -2.66 -7.71
CA PRO A 47 -18.68 -2.27 -9.10
C PRO A 47 -18.76 -0.75 -9.28
N ILE A 48 -18.29 -0.26 -10.43
CA ILE A 48 -18.26 1.18 -10.74
C ILE A 48 -19.66 1.82 -10.62
N SER A 49 -20.71 1.08 -10.98
CA SER A 49 -22.11 1.50 -10.89
C SER A 49 -22.57 1.81 -9.46
N GLU A 50 -21.89 1.28 -8.44
CA GLU A 50 -22.20 1.49 -7.02
C GLU A 50 -21.34 2.57 -6.36
N GLY A 51 -20.55 3.28 -7.17
CA GLY A 51 -19.63 4.32 -6.72
C GLY A 51 -18.17 3.87 -6.75
N ARG A 52 -17.30 4.77 -7.18
CA ARG A 52 -15.84 4.56 -7.19
C ARG A 52 -15.26 5.17 -5.91
N GLY A 53 -14.57 4.36 -5.13
CA GLY A 53 -13.89 4.78 -3.90
C GLY A 53 -13.45 3.55 -3.14
N GLY A 54 -12.20 3.13 -3.36
CA GLY A 54 -11.69 1.94 -2.66
C GLY A 54 -11.37 2.32 -1.22
N LEU A 55 -12.02 1.65 -0.27
CA LEU A 55 -11.70 1.82 1.15
C LEU A 55 -10.37 1.12 1.44
N CYS A 56 -9.56 1.75 2.27
CA CYS A 56 -8.28 1.26 2.73
C CYS A 56 -8.46 0.84 4.18
N SER A 57 -8.19 -0.41 4.53
CA SER A 57 -8.41 -0.91 5.89
C SER A 57 -7.18 -1.64 6.42
N VAL A 58 -6.99 -1.57 7.73
CA VAL A 58 -6.04 -2.41 8.47
C VAL A 58 -6.82 -3.33 9.40
N VAL A 59 -6.40 -4.59 9.40
CA VAL A 59 -6.82 -5.61 10.37
C VAL A 59 -5.59 -6.20 11.04
N ARG A 60 -5.78 -6.79 12.23
CA ARG A 60 -4.72 -7.52 12.93
C ARG A 60 -5.19 -8.88 13.42
N SER A 61 -4.28 -9.83 13.58
CA SER A 61 -4.59 -11.17 14.07
C SER A 61 -3.42 -11.75 14.87
N ALA A 62 -3.73 -12.56 15.87
CA ALA A 62 -2.72 -13.33 16.61
C ALA A 62 -2.35 -14.65 15.90
N ASP A 63 -3.23 -15.19 15.06
CA ASP A 63 -3.06 -16.49 14.39
C ASP A 63 -2.95 -16.38 12.86
N GLY A 64 -3.15 -15.18 12.30
CA GLY A 64 -3.09 -14.92 10.87
C GLY A 64 -4.33 -15.38 10.09
N VAL A 65 -5.39 -15.81 10.80
CA VAL A 65 -6.65 -16.30 10.22
C VAL A 65 -7.84 -15.51 10.73
N ASN A 66 -7.93 -15.33 12.05
CA ASN A 66 -9.01 -14.62 12.71
C ASN A 66 -8.61 -13.15 12.90
N PHE A 67 -9.11 -12.28 12.03
CA PHE A 67 -8.71 -10.88 11.98
C PHE A 67 -9.70 -9.95 12.69
N GLU A 68 -9.16 -9.07 13.54
CA GLU A 68 -9.87 -7.94 14.14
C GLU A 68 -9.69 -6.69 13.28
N TRP A 69 -10.78 -6.07 12.84
CA TRP A 69 -10.74 -4.79 12.14
C TRP A 69 -10.25 -3.67 13.05
N GLN A 70 -9.28 -2.89 12.56
CA GLN A 70 -8.65 -1.80 13.32
C GLN A 70 -9.07 -0.41 12.85
N GLY A 71 -9.60 -0.30 11.63
CA GLY A 71 -10.04 0.97 11.08
C GLY A 71 -9.93 1.05 9.57
N GLU A 72 -10.66 2.00 9.00
CA GLU A 72 -10.29 2.59 7.73
C GLU A 72 -9.11 3.53 7.94
N VAL A 73 -8.15 3.47 7.03
CA VAL A 73 -6.86 4.15 7.17
C VAL A 73 -6.54 4.94 5.91
N LEU A 74 -5.66 5.93 6.08
CA LEU A 74 -5.06 6.69 4.99
C LEU A 74 -6.08 7.26 3.99
N PRO A 75 -7.00 8.15 4.43
CA PRO A 75 -7.91 8.83 3.51
C PRO A 75 -7.15 9.72 2.49
N PRO A 76 -7.78 10.05 1.34
CA PRO A 76 -7.25 11.05 0.42
C PRO A 76 -6.93 12.37 1.14
N GLY A 77 -5.86 13.04 0.70
CA GLY A 77 -5.53 14.38 1.22
C GLY A 77 -6.27 15.48 0.48
N ASP A 78 -5.83 16.72 0.65
CA ASP A 78 -6.38 17.89 -0.06
C ASP A 78 -5.45 18.39 -1.18
N SER A 79 -4.45 17.58 -1.56
CA SER A 79 -3.36 17.98 -2.47
C SER A 79 -3.16 16.96 -3.61
N TRP A 80 -1.91 16.59 -3.89
CA TRP A 80 -1.50 15.69 -4.97
C TRP A 80 -2.12 14.28 -4.87
N ASP A 81 -2.61 13.89 -3.69
CA ASP A 81 -3.24 12.61 -3.37
C ASP A 81 -4.74 12.75 -3.03
N SER A 82 -5.40 13.79 -3.55
CA SER A 82 -6.78 14.14 -3.20
C SER A 82 -7.87 13.27 -3.81
N LYS A 83 -7.57 12.52 -4.89
CA LYS A 83 -8.55 11.60 -5.48
C LYS A 83 -8.47 10.20 -4.90
N LEU A 84 -7.26 9.74 -4.63
CA LEU A 84 -7.02 8.38 -4.16
C LEU A 84 -5.68 8.31 -3.43
N THR A 85 -5.71 7.56 -2.34
CA THR A 85 -4.56 7.04 -1.60
C THR A 85 -4.68 5.53 -1.54
N ARG A 86 -3.55 4.83 -1.69
CA ARG A 86 -3.46 3.37 -1.60
C ARG A 86 -2.11 3.01 -0.99
N MET A 87 -2.09 2.21 0.08
CA MET A 87 -0.81 1.68 0.57
C MET A 87 -0.26 0.66 -0.44
N ASP A 88 1.03 0.76 -0.72
CA ASP A 88 1.73 -0.23 -1.52
C ASP A 88 2.46 -1.21 -0.58
N THR A 89 3.18 -0.70 0.44
CA THR A 89 3.96 -1.54 1.37
C THR A 89 3.92 -1.02 2.80
N MET A 90 3.77 -1.93 3.77
CA MET A 90 3.99 -1.68 5.20
C MET A 90 5.32 -2.29 5.68
N ALA A 91 6.39 -1.50 5.71
CA ALA A 91 7.68 -1.94 6.19
C ALA A 91 7.85 -1.62 7.68
N TYR A 92 8.09 -2.64 8.51
CA TYR A 92 8.49 -2.40 9.89
C TYR A 92 9.94 -1.93 9.94
N VAL A 93 10.14 -0.70 10.40
CA VAL A 93 11.42 -0.04 10.59
C VAL A 93 11.43 0.48 12.03
N PRO A 94 12.14 -0.18 12.97
CA PRO A 94 12.10 0.19 14.38
C PRO A 94 12.28 1.71 14.61
N PRO A 95 11.45 2.34 15.46
CA PRO A 95 10.48 1.73 16.37
C PRO A 95 9.03 1.65 15.82
N GLY A 96 8.82 1.67 14.50
CA GLY A 96 7.46 1.68 13.95
C GLY A 96 7.36 1.20 12.51
N PHE A 97 6.32 1.62 11.81
CA PHE A 97 6.06 1.28 10.43
C PHE A 97 6.31 2.48 9.54
N THR A 98 7.14 2.28 8.51
CA THR A 98 7.25 3.17 7.37
C THR A 98 6.43 2.58 6.24
N VAL A 99 5.45 3.33 5.77
CA VAL A 99 4.49 2.85 4.77
C VAL A 99 4.59 3.70 3.51
N SER A 100 4.83 3.05 2.38
CA SER A 100 4.72 3.67 1.06
C SER A 100 3.27 3.64 0.60
N TYR A 101 2.82 4.71 -0.05
CA TYR A 101 1.49 4.75 -0.63
C TYR A 101 1.48 5.43 -2.01
N GLY A 102 0.71 4.87 -2.94
CA GLY A 102 0.37 5.51 -4.20
C GLY A 102 -0.73 6.56 -3.99
N GLY A 103 -0.55 7.73 -4.58
CA GLY A 103 -1.50 8.83 -4.54
C GLY A 103 -1.69 9.51 -5.90
N ARG A 104 -2.91 10.01 -6.13
CA ARG A 104 -3.26 10.84 -7.30
C ARG A 104 -4.36 11.84 -7.01
N SER A 105 -4.45 12.86 -7.85
CA SER A 105 -5.32 14.02 -7.71
C SER A 105 -6.57 13.97 -8.59
N GLY A 106 -6.60 13.11 -9.61
CA GLY A 106 -7.77 12.94 -10.45
C GLY A 106 -7.92 11.57 -11.12
N ILE A 107 -8.92 11.43 -11.99
CA ILE A 107 -9.27 10.17 -12.67
C ILE A 107 -8.40 9.93 -13.89
N GLU A 108 -8.00 11.01 -14.55
CA GLU A 108 -7.07 11.07 -15.67
C GLU A 108 -5.69 10.54 -15.32
N GLU A 109 -5.29 10.62 -14.05
CA GLU A 109 -4.06 10.02 -13.51
C GLU A 109 -4.24 8.52 -13.18
N THR A 110 -5.26 7.84 -13.70
CA THR A 110 -5.42 6.40 -13.48
C THR A 110 -4.21 5.65 -14.06
N TYR A 111 -3.57 4.82 -13.23
CA TYR A 111 -2.30 4.12 -13.49
C TYR A 111 -1.04 4.99 -13.39
N GLU A 112 -1.19 6.27 -13.07
CA GLU A 112 -0.10 7.26 -13.03
C GLU A 112 0.11 7.78 -11.60
N ASP A 113 -0.10 6.91 -10.60
CA ASP A 113 0.08 7.25 -9.19
C ASP A 113 1.55 7.62 -8.90
N ARG A 114 1.74 8.49 -7.90
CA ARG A 114 3.04 8.90 -7.35
C ARG A 114 3.17 8.39 -5.91
N THR A 115 4.38 8.28 -5.39
CA THR A 115 4.60 7.65 -4.07
C THR A 115 4.75 8.70 -2.97
N GLY A 116 3.92 8.58 -1.93
CA GLY A 116 4.03 9.28 -0.67
C GLY A 116 4.52 8.37 0.46
N ILE A 117 4.83 8.97 1.61
CA ILE A 117 5.26 8.26 2.82
C ILE A 117 4.37 8.64 3.98
N VAL A 118 3.95 7.64 4.74
CA VAL A 118 3.24 7.77 6.01
C VAL A 118 3.96 6.93 7.05
N VAL A 119 3.93 7.36 8.31
CA VAL A 119 4.45 6.59 9.44
C VAL A 119 3.33 6.24 10.41
N SER A 120 3.47 5.11 11.08
CA SER A 120 2.56 4.66 12.13
C SER A 120 3.33 3.84 13.17
N PHE A 121 2.93 3.95 14.43
CA PHE A 121 3.53 3.15 15.52
C PHE A 121 2.60 2.02 15.98
N ASP A 122 1.34 2.03 15.56
CA ASP A 122 0.29 1.11 16.00
C ASP A 122 -0.52 0.51 14.83
N LEU A 123 -0.25 0.95 13.59
CA LEU A 123 -1.04 0.70 12.38
C LEU A 123 -2.53 1.04 12.52
N LYS A 124 -2.85 1.98 13.43
CA LYS A 124 -4.19 2.58 13.60
C LYS A 124 -4.13 4.07 13.31
N THR A 125 -3.10 4.72 13.82
CA THR A 125 -2.86 6.16 13.69
C THR A 125 -1.76 6.38 12.67
N PHE A 126 -2.04 7.16 11.64
CA PHE A 126 -1.14 7.37 10.50
C PHE A 126 -0.81 8.84 10.34
N GLN A 127 0.49 9.18 10.34
CA GLN A 127 0.97 10.53 10.07
C GLN A 127 1.57 10.62 8.67
N LYS A 128 0.93 11.39 7.78
CA LYS A 128 1.48 11.66 6.44
C LYS A 128 2.72 12.53 6.58
N LEU A 129 3.86 12.03 6.13
CA LEU A 129 5.11 12.80 6.07
C LEU A 129 5.18 13.66 4.80
N THR A 130 4.36 13.31 3.79
CA THR A 130 4.35 13.99 2.49
C THR A 130 2.97 14.53 2.10
N PRO A 131 2.34 15.39 2.93
CA PRO A 131 0.95 15.84 2.71
C PRO A 131 0.80 16.82 1.54
N HIS A 132 1.86 17.49 1.10
CA HIS A 132 1.78 18.60 0.13
C HIS A 132 2.42 18.30 -1.24
N LYS A 133 3.22 17.23 -1.34
CA LYS A 133 3.84 16.75 -2.59
C LYS A 133 4.26 15.29 -2.41
N PRO A 134 4.40 14.48 -3.48
CA PRO A 134 4.89 13.11 -3.35
C PRO A 134 6.32 13.08 -2.79
N ALA A 135 6.65 11.99 -2.11
CA ALA A 135 8.01 11.69 -1.66
C ALA A 135 8.90 11.30 -2.83
N LEU A 136 8.38 10.46 -3.73
CA LEU A 136 9.09 9.87 -4.86
C LEU A 136 8.20 9.96 -6.10
N GLN A 137 8.80 10.38 -7.21
CA GLN A 137 8.18 10.46 -8.52
C GLN A 137 9.24 10.26 -9.61
N SER A 138 8.83 9.75 -10.77
CA SER A 138 9.71 9.76 -11.94
C SER A 138 10.05 11.19 -12.34
N VAL A 139 11.23 11.38 -12.92
CA VAL A 139 11.63 12.64 -13.57
C VAL A 139 11.11 12.73 -15.02
N HIS A 140 10.41 11.71 -15.48
CA HIS A 140 9.94 11.57 -16.85
C HIS A 140 8.41 11.47 -16.93
N ALA A 141 7.87 11.77 -18.11
CA ALA A 141 6.45 11.66 -18.44
C ALA A 141 5.54 12.29 -17.37
N THR A 142 4.56 11.54 -16.87
CA THR A 142 3.58 11.92 -15.83
C THR A 142 4.20 12.06 -14.43
N GLY A 143 5.45 11.63 -14.26
CA GLY A 143 6.10 11.49 -12.97
C GLY A 143 5.68 10.22 -12.21
N SER A 144 4.97 9.27 -12.82
CA SER A 144 4.50 8.10 -12.08
C SER A 144 5.62 7.26 -11.48
N LEU A 145 5.42 6.90 -10.21
CA LEU A 145 6.25 6.02 -9.42
C LEU A 145 5.34 5.36 -8.39
N LYS A 146 5.07 4.07 -8.55
CA LYS A 146 4.02 3.33 -7.83
C LYS A 146 4.42 1.88 -7.55
N TYR A 147 3.61 1.18 -6.77
CA TYR A 147 3.88 -0.21 -6.34
C TYR A 147 5.24 -0.30 -5.64
N SER A 148 5.55 0.71 -4.81
CA SER A 148 6.83 0.79 -4.12
C SER A 148 6.88 -0.22 -2.97
N ASP A 149 7.89 -1.09 -2.99
CA ASP A 149 8.20 -2.07 -1.97
C ASP A 149 9.59 -1.83 -1.36
N ILE A 150 9.75 -2.22 -0.09
CA ILE A 150 10.91 -1.89 0.75
C ILE A 150 11.43 -3.16 1.42
N VAL A 151 12.65 -3.54 1.06
CA VAL A 151 13.42 -4.53 1.81
C VAL A 151 14.26 -3.80 2.85
N VAL A 152 14.02 -4.10 4.12
CA VAL A 152 14.77 -3.56 5.26
C VAL A 152 15.93 -4.52 5.57
N LEU A 153 17.16 -4.09 5.28
CA LEU A 153 18.41 -4.79 5.62
C LEU A 153 19.05 -4.16 6.85
N ASP A 154 20.09 -4.77 7.42
CA ASP A 154 20.77 -4.22 8.60
C ASP A 154 21.40 -2.85 8.32
N ASP A 155 22.06 -2.68 7.18
CA ASP A 155 22.86 -1.51 6.78
C ASP A 155 22.15 -0.56 5.79
N ALA A 156 21.00 -0.97 5.23
CA ALA A 156 20.34 -0.23 4.16
C ALA A 156 18.84 -0.49 4.07
N TYR A 157 18.15 0.39 3.35
CA TYR A 157 16.83 0.19 2.80
C TYR A 157 16.95 -0.02 1.28
N VAL A 158 16.30 -1.04 0.73
CA VAL A 158 16.28 -1.28 -0.72
C VAL A 158 14.85 -1.10 -1.22
N PHE A 159 14.66 -0.11 -2.09
CA PHE A 159 13.37 0.21 -2.70
C PHE A 159 13.28 -0.44 -4.08
N TYR A 160 12.17 -1.12 -4.36
CA TYR A 160 11.79 -1.58 -5.69
C TYR A 160 10.46 -0.93 -6.07
N TYR A 161 10.33 -0.45 -7.30
CA TYR A 161 9.14 0.32 -7.69
C TYR A 161 8.95 0.35 -9.20
N GLU A 162 7.70 0.45 -9.65
CA GLU A 162 7.34 0.72 -11.03
C GLU A 162 7.49 2.23 -11.30
N CYS A 163 8.17 2.61 -12.39
CA CYS A 163 8.58 3.98 -12.69
C CYS A 163 8.37 4.32 -14.17
N ALA A 164 7.77 5.48 -14.44
CA ALA A 164 7.57 5.96 -15.80
C ALA A 164 8.89 6.35 -16.48
N ARG A 165 9.02 6.04 -17.77
CA ARG A 165 10.13 6.37 -18.66
C ARG A 165 9.78 7.59 -19.52
N ALA A 166 10.78 8.13 -20.23
CA ALA A 166 10.61 9.28 -21.13
C ALA A 166 9.63 9.00 -22.29
N ASP A 167 9.52 7.75 -22.73
CA ASP A 167 8.60 7.30 -23.79
C ASP A 167 7.19 6.98 -23.27
N GLY A 168 6.92 7.18 -21.97
CA GLY A 168 5.63 6.90 -21.33
C GLY A 168 5.41 5.44 -20.93
N ALA A 169 6.32 4.52 -21.29
CA ALA A 169 6.28 3.16 -20.74
C ALA A 169 6.73 3.13 -19.28
N HIS A 170 6.44 2.04 -18.58
CA HIS A 170 6.83 1.84 -17.18
C HIS A 170 7.80 0.67 -17.06
N GLU A 171 8.76 0.79 -16.15
CA GLU A 171 9.74 -0.26 -15.83
C GLU A 171 9.93 -0.36 -14.32
N ILE A 172 10.43 -1.50 -13.85
CA ILE A 172 10.80 -1.64 -12.43
C ILE A 172 12.23 -1.12 -12.24
N ARG A 173 12.42 -0.26 -11.24
CA ARG A 173 13.74 0.24 -10.81
C ARG A 173 14.02 -0.14 -9.36
N MET A 174 15.31 -0.08 -9.00
CA MET A 174 15.78 -0.34 -7.65
C MET A 174 16.72 0.76 -7.17
N ASN A 175 16.56 1.19 -5.92
CA ASN A 175 17.52 2.05 -5.22
C ASN A 175 17.88 1.46 -3.86
N ARG A 176 19.18 1.40 -3.55
CA ARG A 176 19.70 1.08 -2.22
C ARG A 176 20.07 2.39 -1.50
N VAL A 177 19.52 2.60 -0.31
CA VAL A 177 19.74 3.77 0.54
C VAL A 177 20.38 3.31 1.86
N PRO A 178 21.64 3.68 2.15
CA PRO A 178 22.28 3.31 3.42
C PRO A 178 21.54 3.88 4.64
N LYS A 179 21.50 3.12 5.73
CA LYS A 179 21.10 3.65 7.04
C LYS A 179 22.20 4.60 7.54
N LYS A 180 21.78 5.72 8.12
CA LYS A 180 22.70 6.67 8.76
C LYS A 180 23.03 6.20 10.17
#